data_AF-A0A484R2K7-F1
#
_entry.id   AF-A0A484R2K7-F1
#
_cell.length_a   1.000
_cell.length_b   1.000
_cell.length_c   1.000
_cell.angle_alpha   90.00
_cell.angle_beta   90.00
_cell.angle_gamma   90.00
#
_symmetry.space_group_name_H-M   'P 1'
#
loop_
_entity.id
_entity.type
_entity.pdbx_description
1 polymer ?
#
loop_
_entity_poly.entity_id
_entity_poly.type
_entity_poly.pdbx_seq_one_letter_code
_entity_poly.pdbx_strand_id
1 'polypeptide(L)'
;MTTLSTPFLDRLLADGVITASHHDAARARLAHAASEPFDSLGSALFWLAGENIVTDEEMEEMEEVSLRDAAFASNATRVQALDEYEDCLFAQFDREEAERIRATPWHQRHRPWLIAGGVAVLAAGLVWFLQPARAARLRRRRRGEDPAQRAAHRRKPDPAGESHAAQGQPAQLPAD
;
A
#
# COMPACT_ATOMS: atom_id res chain seq x y z
N MET A 1 -48.23 -20.76 22.13
CA MET A 1 -47.15 -19.81 21.82
C MET A 1 -45.89 -20.61 21.67
N THR A 2 -45.43 -20.82 20.43
CA THR A 2 -44.16 -21.46 20.14
C THR A 2 -43.07 -20.42 20.39
N THR A 3 -42.32 -20.56 21.48
CA THR A 3 -41.16 -19.74 21.75
C THR A 3 -40.08 -20.09 20.72
N LEU A 4 -39.63 -19.09 19.96
CA LEU A 4 -38.49 -19.26 19.06
C LEU A 4 -37.26 -19.60 19.90
N SER A 5 -36.53 -20.65 19.52
CA SER A 5 -35.29 -21.04 20.20
C SER A 5 -34.19 -20.07 19.80
N THR A 6 -33.65 -19.32 20.76
CA THR A 6 -32.63 -18.29 20.53
C THR A 6 -31.33 -18.58 21.29
N PRO A 7 -30.64 -19.71 21.02
CA PRO A 7 -29.46 -20.14 21.78
C PRO A 7 -28.33 -19.11 21.83
N PHE A 8 -28.12 -18.33 20.76
CA PHE A 8 -27.03 -17.34 20.75
C PHE A 8 -27.39 -16.12 21.60
N LEU A 9 -28.62 -15.59 21.51
CA LEU A 9 -29.06 -14.50 22.39
C LEU A 9 -29.12 -14.93 23.85
N ASP A 10 -29.58 -16.15 24.11
CA ASP A 10 -29.67 -16.69 25.47
C ASP A 10 -28.28 -16.81 26.10
N ARG A 11 -27.27 -17.20 25.31
CA ARG A 11 -25.88 -17.25 25.77
C ARG A 11 -25.29 -15.85 26.01
N LEU A 12 -25.52 -14.90 25.11
CA LEU A 12 -25.09 -13.51 25.30
C LEU A 12 -25.68 -12.89 26.57
N LEU A 13 -26.94 -13.22 26.89
CA LEU A 13 -27.59 -12.78 28.13
C LEU A 13 -27.01 -13.51 29.35
N ALA A 14 -26.86 -14.83 29.29
CA ALA A 14 -26.36 -15.64 30.40
C ALA A 14 -24.93 -15.25 30.82
N ASP A 15 -24.10 -14.92 29.83
CA ASP A 15 -22.72 -14.48 30.05
C ASP A 15 -22.61 -12.97 30.31
N GLY A 16 -23.74 -12.24 30.38
CA GLY A 16 -23.79 -10.82 30.70
C GLY A 16 -23.12 -9.92 29.66
N VAL A 17 -23.06 -10.38 28.41
CA VAL A 17 -22.59 -9.58 27.26
C VAL A 17 -23.66 -8.56 26.89
N ILE A 18 -24.93 -8.96 26.93
CA ILE A 18 -26.08 -8.07 26.69
C ILE A 18 -26.97 -7.98 27.93
N THR A 19 -27.75 -6.91 28.02
CA THR A 19 -28.72 -6.72 29.11
C THR A 19 -30.03 -7.48 28.84
N ALA A 20 -30.83 -7.70 29.88
CA ALA A 20 -32.18 -8.27 29.74
C ALA A 20 -33.06 -7.42 28.81
N SER A 21 -32.90 -6.09 28.83
CA SER A 21 -33.63 -5.18 27.94
C SER A 21 -33.28 -5.43 26.47
N HIS A 22 -32.00 -5.65 26.15
CA HIS A 22 -31.57 -5.97 24.78
C HIS A 22 -32.16 -7.31 24.33
N HIS A 23 -32.15 -8.31 25.21
CA HIS A 23 -32.72 -9.62 24.93
C HIS A 23 -34.23 -9.56 24.67
N ASP A 24 -34.98 -8.84 25.50
CA ASP A 24 -36.42 -8.67 25.33
C ASP A 24 -36.77 -7.91 24.03
N ALA A 25 -36.02 -6.85 23.71
CA ALA A 25 -36.17 -6.09 22.47
C ALA A 25 -35.87 -6.97 21.23
N ALA A 26 -34.79 -7.75 21.30
CA ALA A 26 -34.42 -8.71 20.25
C ALA A 26 -35.52 -9.75 20.02
N ARG A 27 -36.06 -10.31 21.10
CA ARG A 27 -37.16 -11.28 21.04
C ARG A 27 -38.45 -10.68 20.48
N ALA A 28 -38.76 -9.43 20.83
CA ALA A 28 -39.91 -8.74 20.27
C ALA A 28 -39.76 -8.57 18.74
N ARG A 29 -38.55 -8.24 18.27
CA ARG A 29 -38.26 -8.10 16.84
C ARG A 29 -38.30 -9.44 16.09
N LEU A 30 -37.86 -10.51 16.75
CA LEU A 30 -37.87 -11.88 16.23
C LEU A 30 -39.23 -12.58 16.34
N ALA A 31 -40.26 -11.94 16.89
CA ALA A 31 -41.58 -12.54 17.12
C ALA A 31 -42.25 -13.09 15.84
N HIS A 32 -41.85 -12.58 14.67
CA HIS A 32 -42.34 -13.02 13.35
C HIS A 32 -41.33 -13.83 12.55
N ALA A 33 -40.13 -14.04 13.07
CA ALA A 33 -39.12 -14.87 12.41
C ALA A 33 -39.50 -16.35 12.52
N ALA A 34 -39.23 -17.13 11.48
CA ALA A 34 -39.43 -18.58 11.49
C ALA A 34 -38.27 -19.32 12.18
N SER A 35 -37.08 -18.71 12.17
CA SER A 35 -35.85 -19.23 12.76
C SER A 35 -34.96 -18.07 13.22
N GLU A 36 -33.98 -18.39 14.04
CA GLU A 36 -32.92 -17.46 14.43
C GLU A 36 -32.11 -17.05 13.18
N PRO A 37 -31.87 -15.75 12.94
CA PRO A 37 -31.21 -15.27 11.72
C PRO A 37 -29.66 -15.24 11.81
N PHE A 38 -29.10 -15.65 12.95
CA PHE A 38 -27.65 -15.63 13.22
C PHE A 38 -27.14 -17.04 13.55
N ASP A 39 -25.88 -17.28 13.22
CA ASP A 39 -25.20 -18.58 13.31
C ASP A 39 -23.98 -18.55 14.26
N SER A 40 -23.72 -17.40 14.87
CA SER A 40 -22.59 -17.16 15.78
C SER A 40 -22.95 -16.09 16.84
N LEU A 41 -22.09 -15.90 17.85
CA LEU A 41 -22.30 -14.87 18.86
C LEU A 41 -22.07 -13.48 18.25
N GLY A 42 -21.06 -13.35 17.40
CA GLY A 42 -20.77 -12.09 16.70
C GLY A 42 -21.84 -11.71 15.67
N SER A 43 -22.43 -12.67 14.95
CA SER A 43 -23.53 -12.37 14.02
C SER A 43 -24.81 -11.95 14.75
N ALA A 44 -25.04 -12.47 15.95
CA ALA A 44 -26.10 -12.00 16.84
C ALA A 44 -25.84 -10.56 17.29
N LEU A 45 -24.64 -10.23 17.77
CA LEU A 45 -24.27 -8.85 18.12
C LEU A 45 -24.34 -7.90 16.91
N PHE A 46 -23.87 -8.33 15.75
CA PHE A 46 -23.92 -7.56 14.52
C PHE A 46 -25.36 -7.23 14.11
N TRP A 47 -26.26 -8.20 14.23
CA TRP A 47 -27.68 -7.96 14.00
C TRP A 47 -28.29 -7.02 15.05
N LEU A 48 -27.94 -7.17 16.34
CA LEU A 48 -28.42 -6.28 17.40
C LEU A 48 -27.98 -4.82 17.19
N ALA A 49 -26.74 -4.60 16.74
CA ALA A 49 -26.23 -3.29 16.37
C ALA A 49 -26.95 -2.74 15.13
N GLY A 50 -27.14 -3.57 14.09
CA GLY A 50 -27.87 -3.18 12.87
C GLY A 50 -29.35 -2.84 13.12
N GLU A 51 -29.97 -3.45 14.13
CA GLU A 51 -31.33 -3.13 14.58
C GLU A 51 -31.39 -1.99 15.60
N ASN A 52 -30.25 -1.39 15.95
CA ASN A 52 -30.12 -0.34 16.96
C ASN A 52 -30.71 -0.76 18.32
N ILE A 53 -30.59 -2.04 18.66
CA ILE A 53 -30.96 -2.60 19.97
C ILE A 53 -29.80 -2.46 20.95
N VAL A 54 -28.58 -2.67 20.46
CA VAL A 54 -27.35 -2.27 21.13
C VAL A 54 -26.83 -1.07 20.35
N THR A 55 -26.60 0.04 21.05
CA THR A 55 -26.12 1.28 20.45
C THR A 55 -24.61 1.24 20.20
N ASP A 56 -24.12 2.13 19.33
CA ASP A 56 -22.68 2.27 19.07
C ASP A 56 -21.90 2.60 20.36
N GLU A 57 -22.47 3.41 21.25
CA GLU A 57 -21.88 3.74 22.55
C GLU A 57 -21.77 2.51 23.45
N GLU A 58 -22.83 1.69 23.52
CA GLU A 58 -22.79 0.43 24.29
C GLU A 58 -21.84 -0.60 23.67
N MET A 59 -21.67 -0.59 22.34
CA MET A 59 -20.66 -1.41 21.66
C MET A 59 -19.24 -0.96 22.02
N GLU A 60 -18.98 0.35 22.07
CA GLU A 60 -17.68 0.91 22.48
C GLU A 60 -17.37 0.59 23.95
N GLU A 61 -18.35 0.75 24.84
CA GLU A 61 -18.22 0.36 26.25
C GLU A 61 -17.93 -1.14 26.39
N MET A 62 -18.59 -1.98 25.60
CA MET A 62 -18.37 -3.42 25.58
C MET A 62 -16.95 -3.76 25.11
N GLU A 63 -16.45 -3.08 24.08
CA GLU A 63 -15.07 -3.21 23.61
C GLU A 63 -14.07 -2.80 24.69
N GLU A 64 -14.28 -1.66 25.35
CA GLU A 64 -13.40 -1.18 26.43
C GLU A 64 -13.31 -2.20 27.58
N VAL A 65 -14.46 -2.73 28.01
CA VAL A 65 -14.52 -3.78 29.03
C VAL A 65 -13.82 -5.04 28.53
N SER A 66 -13.99 -5.41 27.26
CA SER A 66 -13.36 -6.59 26.69
C SER A 66 -11.83 -6.49 26.74
N LEU A 67 -11.26 -5.33 26.44
CA LEU A 67 -9.83 -5.07 26.43
C LEU A 67 -9.26 -4.99 27.85
N ARG A 68 -9.96 -4.26 28.74
CA ARG A 68 -9.53 -4.09 30.12
C ARG A 68 -9.47 -5.41 30.88
N ASP A 69 -10.46 -6.27 30.65
CA ASP A 69 -10.65 -7.51 31.40
C ASP A 69 -10.32 -8.76 30.57
N ALA A 70 -9.56 -8.63 29.48
CA ALA A 70 -9.28 -9.70 28.49
C ALA A 70 -8.68 -10.98 29.10
N ALA A 71 -7.93 -10.86 30.19
CA ALA A 71 -7.29 -11.98 30.87
C ALA A 71 -8.24 -12.80 31.77
N PHE A 72 -9.44 -12.29 32.07
CA PHE A 72 -10.39 -12.96 32.94
C PHE A 72 -11.29 -13.91 32.16
N ALA A 73 -11.42 -15.16 32.64
CA ALA A 73 -12.26 -16.17 32.00
C ALA A 73 -13.74 -15.75 31.90
N SER A 74 -14.24 -14.93 32.83
CA SER A 74 -15.59 -14.37 32.78
C SER A 74 -15.84 -13.41 31.62
N ASN A 75 -14.78 -12.95 30.95
CA ASN A 75 -14.84 -12.05 29.80
C ASN A 75 -14.63 -12.78 28.46
N ALA A 76 -14.39 -14.11 28.48
CA ALA A 76 -14.08 -14.89 27.28
C ALA A 76 -15.19 -14.81 26.23
N THR A 77 -16.46 -14.91 26.63
CA THR A 77 -17.60 -14.80 25.71
C THR A 77 -17.69 -13.42 25.08
N ARG A 78 -17.40 -12.35 25.83
CA ARG A 78 -17.42 -10.97 25.29
C ARG A 78 -16.34 -10.78 24.24
N VAL A 79 -15.11 -11.23 24.54
CA VAL A 79 -13.99 -11.20 23.59
C VAL A 79 -14.31 -12.00 22.34
N GLN A 80 -14.83 -13.22 22.48
CA GLN A 80 -15.23 -14.06 21.34
C GLN A 80 -16.32 -13.37 20.49
N ALA A 81 -17.35 -12.82 21.12
CA ALA A 81 -18.47 -12.22 20.42
C ALA A 81 -18.04 -10.95 19.65
N LEU A 82 -17.11 -10.16 20.19
CA LEU A 82 -16.55 -8.99 19.51
C LEU A 82 -15.62 -9.36 18.35
N ASP A 83 -14.78 -10.39 18.53
CA ASP A 83 -13.92 -10.92 17.45
C ASP A 83 -14.77 -11.42 16.26
N GLU A 84 -15.81 -12.20 16.53
CA GLU A 84 -16.76 -12.65 15.50
C GLU A 84 -17.60 -11.49 14.91
N TYR A 85 -17.86 -10.44 15.68
CA TYR A 85 -18.56 -9.24 15.20
C TYR A 85 -17.69 -8.45 14.20
N GLU A 86 -16.40 -8.29 14.49
CA GLU A 86 -15.44 -7.68 13.57
C GLU A 86 -15.35 -8.46 12.26
N ASP A 87 -15.31 -9.80 12.32
CA ASP A 87 -15.34 -10.66 11.14
C ASP A 87 -16.60 -10.41 10.29
N CYS A 88 -17.77 -10.25 10.92
CA CYS A 88 -19.02 -9.91 10.22
C CYS A 88 -18.94 -8.54 9.54
N LEU A 89 -18.36 -7.55 10.22
CA LEU A 89 -18.16 -6.19 9.71
C LEU A 89 -17.23 -6.19 8.48
N PHE A 90 -16.08 -6.87 8.56
CA PHE A 90 -15.15 -6.99 7.43
C PHE A 90 -15.80 -7.73 6.25
N ALA A 91 -16.53 -8.81 6.50
CA ALA A 91 -17.24 -9.53 5.45
C ALA A 91 -18.34 -8.68 4.78
N GLN A 92 -18.92 -7.70 5.49
CA GLN A 92 -19.83 -6.72 4.88
C GLN A 92 -19.07 -5.73 4.00
N PHE A 93 -17.96 -5.15 4.50
CA PHE A 93 -17.14 -4.23 3.72
C PHE A 93 -16.60 -4.86 2.45
N ASP A 94 -16.14 -6.11 2.51
CA ASP A 94 -15.66 -6.86 1.34
C ASP A 94 -16.75 -7.06 0.29
N ARG A 95 -17.99 -7.32 0.72
CA ARG A 95 -19.14 -7.42 -0.19
C ARG A 95 -19.43 -6.08 -0.86
N GLU A 96 -19.49 -5.00 -0.10
CA GLU A 96 -19.71 -3.65 -0.63
C GLU A 96 -18.58 -3.22 -1.58
N GLU A 97 -17.33 -3.55 -1.25
CA GLU A 97 -16.18 -3.26 -2.11
C GLU A 97 -16.20 -4.11 -3.37
N ALA A 98 -16.54 -5.40 -3.28
CA ALA A 98 -16.72 -6.25 -4.46
C ALA A 98 -17.82 -5.72 -5.39
N GLU A 99 -18.92 -5.20 -4.84
CA GLU A 99 -19.97 -4.54 -5.61
C GLU A 99 -19.49 -3.25 -6.26
N ARG A 100 -18.74 -2.41 -5.53
CA ARG A 100 -18.08 -1.21 -6.09
C ARG A 100 -17.14 -1.58 -7.23
N ILE A 101 -16.31 -2.60 -7.08
CA ILE A 101 -15.37 -3.06 -8.11
C ILE A 101 -16.13 -3.58 -9.34
N ARG A 102 -17.23 -4.32 -9.15
CA ARG A 102 -18.10 -4.78 -10.25
C ARG A 102 -18.79 -3.61 -10.97
N ALA A 103 -19.19 -2.59 -10.24
CA ALA A 103 -19.82 -1.38 -10.78
C ALA A 103 -18.80 -0.42 -11.42
N THR A 104 -17.50 -0.58 -11.17
CA THR A 104 -16.46 0.32 -11.67
C THR A 104 -16.22 0.10 -13.17
N PRO A 105 -16.41 1.13 -14.02
CA PRO A 105 -16.10 1.03 -15.44
C PRO A 105 -14.60 0.76 -15.69
N TRP A 106 -14.28 -0.09 -16.67
CA TRP A 106 -12.91 -0.47 -17.06
C TRP A 106 -11.93 0.72 -17.14
N HIS A 107 -12.37 1.87 -17.68
CA HIS A 107 -11.52 3.05 -17.85
C HIS A 107 -11.13 3.73 -16.52
N GLN A 108 -11.93 3.60 -15.45
CA GLN A 108 -11.54 4.05 -14.11
C GLN A 108 -10.54 3.09 -13.46
N ARG A 109 -10.73 1.78 -13.64
CA ARG A 109 -9.81 0.75 -13.13
C ARG A 109 -8.39 0.88 -13.68
N HIS A 110 -8.24 1.32 -14.92
CA HIS A 110 -6.93 1.47 -15.59
C HIS A 110 -6.44 2.91 -15.70
N ARG A 111 -7.14 3.91 -15.13
CA ARG A 111 -6.74 5.32 -15.16
C ARG A 111 -5.28 5.58 -14.76
N PRO A 112 -4.73 5.03 -13.67
CA PRO A 112 -3.33 5.26 -13.30
C PRO A 112 -2.35 4.71 -14.34
N TRP A 113 -2.63 3.55 -14.95
CA TRP A 113 -1.82 2.99 -16.04
C TRP A 113 -1.89 3.83 -17.32
N LEU A 114 -3.08 4.35 -17.66
CA LEU A 114 -3.26 5.24 -18.81
C LEU A 114 -2.53 6.58 -18.62
N ILE A 115 -2.54 7.15 -17.41
CA ILE A 115 -1.80 8.38 -17.09
C ILE A 115 -0.30 8.12 -17.15
N ALA A 116 0.19 7.05 -16.53
CA ALA A 116 1.62 6.69 -16.57
C ALA A 116 2.12 6.46 -18.01
N GLY A 117 1.35 5.73 -18.82
CA GLY A 117 1.65 5.52 -20.23
C GLY A 117 1.67 6.82 -21.05
N GLY A 118 0.69 7.69 -20.83
CA GLY A 118 0.61 9.00 -21.50
C GLY A 118 1.80 9.91 -21.17
N VAL A 119 2.19 9.97 -19.88
CA VAL A 119 3.34 10.77 -19.43
C VAL A 119 4.65 10.25 -20.03
N ALA A 120 4.84 8.93 -20.09
CA ALA A 120 6.03 8.33 -20.69
C ALA A 120 6.18 8.65 -22.19
N VAL A 121 5.08 8.58 -22.95
CA VAL A 121 5.08 8.92 -24.38
C VAL A 121 5.36 10.39 -24.61
N LEU A 122 4.78 11.29 -23.80
CA LEU A 122 5.05 12.73 -23.89
C LEU A 122 6.51 13.06 -23.55
N ALA A 123 7.08 12.43 -22.53
CA ALA A 123 8.49 12.61 -22.18
C ALA A 123 9.44 12.11 -23.29
N ALA A 124 9.16 10.95 -23.87
CA ALA A 124 9.94 10.40 -24.98
C ALA A 124 9.84 11.29 -26.24
N GLY A 125 8.64 11.75 -26.59
CA GLY A 125 8.43 12.68 -27.70
C GLY A 125 9.15 14.01 -27.50
N LEU A 126 9.12 14.56 -26.29
CA LEU A 126 9.82 15.78 -25.93
C LEU A 126 11.35 15.62 -26.06
N VAL A 127 11.91 14.51 -25.57
CA VAL A 127 13.34 14.20 -25.70
C VAL A 127 13.77 14.08 -27.16
N TRP A 128 12.97 13.41 -27.99
CA TRP A 128 13.23 13.28 -29.43
C TRP A 128 13.22 14.65 -30.13
N PHE A 129 12.24 15.50 -29.82
CA PHE A 129 12.10 16.83 -30.41
C PHE A 129 13.23 17.81 -30.01
N LEU A 130 13.81 17.66 -28.82
CA LEU A 130 14.89 18.53 -28.30
C LEU A 130 16.31 18.15 -28.79
N GLN A 131 16.51 16.97 -29.36
CA GLN A 131 17.82 16.54 -29.89
C GLN A 131 18.47 17.49 -30.92
N PRO A 132 17.76 18.00 -31.97
CA PRO A 132 18.38 18.87 -32.97
C PRO A 132 18.91 20.20 -32.42
N ALA A 133 18.34 20.73 -31.32
CA ALA A 133 18.76 22.00 -30.71
C ALA A 133 20.07 21.90 -29.90
N ARG A 134 20.47 20.68 -29.49
CA ARG A 134 21.74 20.43 -28.78
C ARG A 134 22.92 20.28 -29.76
N ALA A 135 22.69 19.66 -30.92
CA ALA A 135 23.70 19.51 -31.97
C ALA A 135 24.16 20.86 -32.55
N ALA A 136 23.27 21.86 -32.65
CA ALA A 136 23.59 23.18 -33.17
C ALA A 136 24.51 24.01 -32.24
N ARG A 137 24.39 23.87 -30.91
CA ARG A 137 25.21 24.61 -29.94
C ARG A 137 26.65 24.10 -29.87
N LEU A 138 26.86 22.79 -30.03
CA LEU A 138 28.21 22.20 -30.03
C LEU A 138 29.04 22.61 -31.25
N ARG A 139 28.41 22.91 -32.40
CA ARG A 139 29.12 23.41 -33.59
C ARG A 139 29.62 24.85 -33.44
N ARG A 140 28.96 25.71 -32.65
CA ARG A 140 29.47 27.07 -32.38
C ARG A 140 30.71 27.08 -31.50
N ARG A 141 30.84 26.13 -30.57
CA ARG A 141 32.00 26.05 -29.66
C ARG A 141 33.29 25.62 -30.37
N ARG A 142 33.20 24.81 -31.43
CA ARG A 142 34.36 24.42 -32.27
C ARG A 142 34.86 25.50 -33.23
N ARG A 143 34.11 26.60 -33.43
CA ARG A 143 34.51 27.67 -34.36
C ARG A 143 35.22 28.85 -33.67
N GLY A 144 35.34 28.80 -32.35
CA GLY A 144 35.99 29.83 -31.53
C GLY A 144 37.36 29.44 -30.98
N GLU A 145 38.03 28.44 -31.55
CA GLU A 145 39.43 28.16 -31.19
C GLU A 145 40.37 29.16 -31.88
N ASP A 146 40.98 30.02 -31.05
CA ASP A 146 41.89 31.09 -31.43
C ASP A 146 43.10 30.61 -32.26
N PRO A 147 43.48 31.31 -33.34
CA PRO A 147 44.66 30.99 -34.15
C PRO A 147 45.99 31.16 -33.38
N ALA A 148 45.98 31.78 -32.20
CA ALA A 148 47.17 32.05 -31.39
C ALA A 148 47.84 30.79 -30.81
N GLN A 149 47.10 29.69 -30.58
CA GLN A 149 47.70 28.45 -30.05
C GLN A 149 48.51 27.65 -31.09
N ARG A 150 48.30 27.88 -32.39
CA ARG A 150 49.07 27.18 -33.45
C ARG A 150 50.49 27.72 -33.64
N ALA A 151 50.78 28.93 -33.17
CA ALA A 151 52.10 29.55 -33.36
C ALA A 151 53.15 29.11 -32.32
N ALA A 152 52.74 28.59 -31.16
CA ALA A 152 53.64 28.28 -30.05
C ALA A 152 54.40 26.95 -30.19
N HIS A 153 54.03 26.07 -31.13
CA HIS A 153 54.60 24.73 -31.25
C HIS A 153 55.75 24.58 -32.27
N ARG A 154 56.21 25.69 -32.89
CA ARG A 154 57.15 25.64 -34.02
C ARG A 154 58.42 26.47 -33.83
N ARG A 155 59.08 26.38 -32.66
CA ARG A 155 60.49 26.77 -32.51
C ARG A 155 61.19 25.89 -31.46
N LYS A 156 61.83 24.81 -31.91
CA LYS A 156 62.96 24.16 -31.23
C LYS A 156 64.21 24.46 -32.09
N PRO A 157 65.35 24.84 -31.51
CA PRO A 157 66.60 25.03 -32.25
C PRO A 157 67.34 23.69 -32.40
N ASP A 158 67.88 23.43 -33.58
CA ASP A 158 68.78 22.30 -33.85
C ASP A 158 70.18 22.55 -33.27
N PRO A 159 70.85 21.55 -32.67
CA PRO A 159 72.25 21.62 -32.28
C PRO A 159 73.16 21.14 -33.41
N ALA A 160 74.22 21.91 -33.70
CA ALA A 160 75.34 21.46 -34.50
C ALA A 160 76.56 21.23 -33.60
N GLY A 161 77.26 20.12 -33.81
CA GLY A 161 78.67 20.00 -33.45
C GLY A 161 79.05 18.85 -32.51
N GLU A 162 79.71 17.86 -33.11
CA GLU A 162 80.91 17.19 -32.59
C GLU A 162 80.79 16.04 -31.56
N SER A 163 81.00 14.85 -32.11
CA SER A 163 82.17 13.99 -31.87
C SER A 163 82.27 13.10 -30.63
N HIS A 164 82.75 11.88 -30.93
CA HIS A 164 83.29 10.85 -30.03
C HIS A 164 82.28 10.18 -29.10
N ALA A 165 82.37 8.90 -28.74
CA ALA A 165 83.10 7.73 -29.20
C ALA A 165 82.47 6.58 -28.37
N ALA A 166 82.62 5.34 -28.84
CA ALA A 166 82.89 4.11 -28.05
C ALA A 166 82.25 4.02 -26.63
N GLN A 167 81.51 2.99 -26.23
CA GLN A 167 81.76 1.55 -26.34
C GLN A 167 80.81 0.90 -25.31
N GLY A 168 80.39 -0.35 -25.52
CA GLY A 168 79.95 -1.23 -24.43
C GLY A 168 78.48 -1.62 -24.42
N GLN A 169 78.15 -2.66 -25.20
CA GLN A 169 77.20 -3.72 -24.81
C GLN A 169 77.82 -4.57 -23.67
N PRO A 170 77.11 -5.51 -23.00
CA PRO A 170 75.67 -5.86 -22.96
C PRO A 170 75.16 -6.26 -21.53
N ALA A 171 74.01 -6.95 -21.47
CA ALA A 171 73.44 -7.84 -20.42
C ALA A 171 72.39 -7.21 -19.49
N GLN A 172 71.09 -7.53 -19.64
CA GLN A 172 70.35 -8.69 -19.08
C GLN A 172 70.38 -8.78 -17.53
N LEU A 173 69.25 -8.54 -16.86
CA LEU A 173 68.30 -9.55 -16.33
C LEU A 173 67.16 -8.88 -15.52
N PRO A 174 65.99 -9.52 -15.38
CA PRO A 174 64.87 -9.09 -14.53
C PRO A 174 64.91 -9.74 -13.14
N ALA A 175 64.27 -9.14 -12.13
CA ALA A 175 63.64 -9.83 -11.01
C ALA A 175 62.84 -8.85 -10.13
N ASP A 176 61.62 -9.28 -9.81
CA ASP A 176 60.72 -8.98 -8.67
C ASP A 176 60.23 -7.54 -8.41
#